data_AF-A0A7S1YS26-F1
#
_entry.id   AF-A0A7S1YS26-F1
#
_cell.length_a   1.000
_cell.length_b   1.000
_cell.length_c   1.000
_cell.angle_alpha   90.00
_cell.angle_beta   90.00
_cell.angle_gamma   90.00
#
_symmetry.space_group_name_H-M   'P 1'
#
loop_
_entity.id
_entity.type
_entity.pdbx_description
1 polymer ?
#
loop_
_entity_poly.entity_id
_entity_poly.type
_entity_poly.pdbx_seq_one_letter_code
_entity_poly.pdbx_strand_id
1 'polypeptide(L)'
;QKCGKATKQHHRNDIHTMPVKYLELENFKSYAGTQRIGPFHDFTSVIGPNGSGKSNLMDAISFVLGVQSRDLRSSQMKDLIFRPPGISAEDAKKLRAE
;
A
#
# COMPACT_ATOMS: atom_id res chain seq x y z
N GLN A 1 -50.37 -24.18 14.26
CA GLN A 1 -49.24 -23.36 14.75
C GLN A 1 -48.30 -23.09 13.59
N LYS A 2 -48.35 -21.90 12.98
CA LYS A 2 -47.39 -21.48 11.94
C LYS A 2 -46.35 -20.58 12.61
N CYS A 3 -45.13 -21.08 12.77
CA CYS A 3 -44.00 -20.31 13.27
C CYS A 3 -43.54 -19.37 12.16
N GLY A 4 -43.94 -18.10 12.23
CA GLY A 4 -43.47 -17.06 11.33
C GLY A 4 -42.02 -16.73 11.62
N LYS A 5 -41.11 -17.01 10.68
CA LYS A 5 -39.73 -16.53 10.74
C LYS A 5 -39.76 -15.02 10.47
N ALA A 6 -39.63 -14.22 11.52
CA ALA A 6 -39.36 -12.79 11.39
C ALA A 6 -37.94 -12.61 10.85
N THR A 7 -37.82 -12.41 9.53
CA THR A 7 -36.60 -11.90 8.92
C THR A 7 -36.43 -10.45 9.36
N LYS A 8 -35.54 -10.22 10.34
CA LYS A 8 -35.06 -8.87 10.68
C LYS A 8 -34.36 -8.31 9.46
N GLN A 9 -35.08 -7.48 8.68
CA GLN A 9 -34.46 -6.56 7.74
C GLN A 9 -33.68 -5.54 8.56
N HIS A 10 -32.38 -5.78 8.70
CA HIS A 10 -31.46 -4.75 9.14
C HIS A 10 -31.47 -3.66 8.06
N HIS A 11 -32.16 -2.55 8.34
CA HIS A 11 -31.88 -1.26 7.72
C HIS A 11 -30.40 -0.96 7.97
N ARG A 12 -29.54 -1.32 7.01
CA ARG A 12 -28.17 -0.81 6.97
C ARG A 12 -28.30 0.59 6.43
N ASN A 13 -28.10 1.59 7.29
CA ASN A 13 -27.88 2.97 6.89
C ASN A 13 -26.88 2.97 5.73
N ASP A 14 -27.23 3.58 4.61
CA ASP A 14 -26.34 3.76 3.46
C ASP A 14 -25.16 4.66 3.89
N ILE A 15 -24.14 4.03 4.47
CA ILE A 15 -22.84 4.67 4.65
C ILE A 15 -22.29 4.81 3.23
N HIS A 16 -22.24 6.04 2.73
CA HIS A 16 -21.59 6.34 1.46
C HIS A 16 -20.09 6.07 1.63
N THR A 17 -19.65 4.85 1.36
CA THR A 17 -18.23 4.50 1.41
C THR A 17 -17.57 4.96 0.11
N MET A 18 -16.46 5.68 0.23
CA MET A 18 -15.59 5.96 -0.91
C MET A 18 -14.45 4.93 -0.91
N PRO A 19 -14.55 3.84 -1.69
CA PRO A 19 -13.50 2.85 -1.75
C PRO A 19 -12.27 3.41 -2.48
N VAL A 20 -11.09 2.99 -2.03
CA VAL A 20 -9.86 3.18 -2.79
C VAL A 20 -9.97 2.37 -4.07
N LYS A 21 -9.76 2.99 -5.24
CA LYS A 21 -9.88 2.28 -6.53
C LYS A 21 -8.58 1.57 -6.92
N TYR A 22 -7.48 2.30 -6.85
CA TYR A 22 -6.13 1.81 -7.16
C TYR A 22 -5.10 2.70 -6.48
N LEU A 23 -3.88 2.22 -6.41
CA LEU A 23 -2.70 2.95 -5.96
C LEU A 23 -1.73 3.03 -7.14
N GLU A 24 -1.19 4.21 -7.40
CA GLU A 24 -0.16 4.42 -8.42
C GLU A 24 1.12 4.86 -7.72
N LEU A 25 2.20 4.12 -7.97
CA LEU A 25 3.50 4.30 -7.35
C LEU A 25 4.52 4.58 -8.43
N GLU A 26 5.41 5.53 -8.21
CA GLU A 26 6.53 5.77 -9.10
C GLU A 26 7.83 5.70 -8.30
N ASN A 27 8.73 4.79 -8.70
CA ASN A 27 10.05 4.65 -8.10
C ASN A 27 10.04 4.59 -6.55
N PHE A 28 9.14 3.76 -6.00
CA PHE A 28 8.93 3.62 -4.56
C PHE A 28 9.50 2.29 -4.03
N LYS A 29 10.52 2.33 -3.16
CA LYS A 29 11.15 1.17 -2.51
C LYS A 29 11.58 0.05 -3.46
N SER A 30 10.74 -0.99 -3.61
CA SER A 30 10.98 -2.14 -4.48
C SER A 30 10.22 -2.04 -5.80
N TYR A 31 9.40 -1.00 -5.99
CA TYR A 31 8.61 -0.74 -7.18
C TYR A 31 9.41 0.18 -8.11
N ALA A 32 9.95 -0.38 -9.19
CA ALA A 32 10.66 0.36 -10.23
C ALA A 32 9.70 0.96 -11.25
N GLY A 33 9.95 2.20 -11.68
CA GLY A 33 9.09 2.91 -12.64
C GLY A 33 7.67 3.13 -12.10
N THR A 34 6.72 3.36 -13.00
CA THR A 34 5.30 3.53 -12.66
C THR A 34 4.61 2.18 -12.52
N GLN A 35 4.08 1.91 -11.33
CA GLN A 35 3.37 0.70 -10.98
C GLN A 35 1.95 1.03 -10.53
N ARG A 36 0.96 0.42 -11.17
CA ARG A 36 -0.45 0.57 -10.82
C ARG A 36 -0.94 -0.68 -10.11
N ILE A 37 -1.35 -0.53 -8.86
CA ILE A 37 -1.83 -1.61 -7.99
C ILE A 37 -3.34 -1.48 -7.81
N GLY A 38 -4.06 -2.50 -8.22
CA GLY A 38 -5.51 -2.56 -8.19
C GLY A 38 -6.07 -3.29 -9.41
N PRO A 39 -7.39 -3.28 -9.61
CA PRO A 39 -8.39 -2.60 -8.78
C PRO A 39 -8.50 -3.20 -7.37
N PHE A 40 -8.80 -2.36 -6.38
CA PHE A 40 -9.16 -2.83 -5.04
C PHE A 40 -10.67 -3.04 -4.92
N HIS A 41 -11.04 -4.09 -4.19
CA HIS A 41 -12.42 -4.43 -3.84
C HIS A 41 -12.62 -4.28 -2.33
N ASP A 42 -13.88 -4.41 -1.86
CA ASP A 42 -14.27 -4.34 -0.44
C ASP A 42 -13.37 -5.17 0.48
N PHE A 43 -12.90 -6.31 -0.05
CA PHE A 43 -11.85 -7.11 0.57
C PHE A 43 -10.79 -7.47 -0.48
N THR A 44 -9.53 -7.16 -0.17
CA THR A 44 -8.39 -7.50 -1.04
C THR A 44 -7.28 -8.09 -0.17
N SER A 45 -6.73 -9.23 -0.59
CA SER A 45 -5.58 -9.87 0.07
C SER A 45 -4.32 -9.73 -0.78
N VAL A 46 -3.20 -9.37 -0.15
CA VAL A 46 -1.91 -9.18 -0.82
C VAL A 46 -1.00 -10.36 -0.48
N ILE A 47 -0.68 -11.18 -1.47
CA ILE A 47 0.11 -12.43 -1.31
C ILE A 47 1.34 -12.46 -2.22
N GLY A 48 2.28 -13.37 -1.97
CA GLY A 48 3.49 -13.55 -2.78
C GLY A 48 4.71 -14.00 -1.97
N PRO A 49 5.82 -14.37 -2.63
CA PRO A 49 7.04 -14.89 -1.99
C PRO A 49 7.68 -13.92 -0.98
N ASN A 50 8.48 -14.44 -0.05
CA ASN A 50 9.24 -13.59 0.87
C ASN A 50 10.19 -12.66 0.10
N GLY A 51 10.29 -11.40 0.53
CA GLY A 51 11.09 -10.39 -0.16
C GLY A 51 10.45 -9.74 -1.40
N SER A 52 9.24 -10.16 -1.83
CA SER A 52 8.58 -9.60 -3.03
C SER A 52 8.04 -8.16 -2.88
N GLY A 53 8.27 -7.49 -1.76
CA GLY A 53 7.84 -6.10 -1.54
C GLY A 53 6.41 -5.90 -1.02
N LYS A 54 5.67 -6.96 -0.63
CA LYS A 54 4.28 -6.86 -0.12
C LYS A 54 4.10 -5.83 1.00
N SER A 55 5.01 -5.81 1.97
CA SER A 55 4.95 -4.87 3.08
C SER A 55 5.32 -3.43 2.67
N ASN A 56 5.99 -3.24 1.53
CA ASN A 56 6.26 -1.92 0.98
C ASN A 56 4.98 -1.29 0.41
N LEU A 57 4.00 -2.09 -0.02
CA LEU A 57 2.66 -1.60 -0.37
C LEU A 57 1.98 -0.93 0.82
N MET A 58 2.06 -1.55 1.99
CA MET A 58 1.51 -0.96 3.23
C MET A 58 2.26 0.32 3.61
N ASP A 59 3.58 0.37 3.43
CA ASP A 59 4.35 1.59 3.66
C ASP A 59 3.92 2.72 2.69
N ALA A 60 3.58 2.40 1.45
CA ALA A 60 3.11 3.39 0.48
C ALA A 60 1.73 3.96 0.84
N ILE A 61 0.81 3.10 1.29
CA ILE A 61 -0.50 3.51 1.78
C ILE A 61 -0.34 4.42 3.00
N SER A 62 0.44 4.00 3.98
CA SER A 62 0.74 4.79 5.19
C SER A 62 1.39 6.13 4.85
N PHE A 63 2.30 6.16 3.87
CA PHE A 63 2.95 7.38 3.41
C PHE A 63 1.95 8.39 2.83
N VAL A 64 1.05 7.95 1.95
CA VAL A 64 0.03 8.82 1.33
C VAL A 64 -1.00 9.31 2.35
N LEU A 65 -1.31 8.50 3.37
CA LEU A 65 -2.21 8.88 4.46
C LEU A 65 -1.56 9.80 5.50
N GLY A 66 -0.28 10.16 5.34
CA GLY A 66 0.41 11.12 6.22
C GLY A 66 0.82 10.54 7.57
N VAL A 67 0.98 9.22 7.68
CA VAL A 67 1.53 8.57 8.87
C VAL A 67 2.97 9.07 9.10
N GLN A 68 3.31 9.39 10.35
CA GLN A 68 4.63 9.94 10.67
C GLN A 68 5.74 8.95 10.29
N SER A 69 6.87 9.48 9.82
CA SER A 69 8.00 8.65 9.35
C SER A 69 8.56 7.69 10.41
N ARG A 70 8.35 7.96 11.70
CA ARG A 70 8.73 7.07 12.81
C ARG A 70 7.92 5.77 12.86
N ASP A 71 6.70 5.78 12.33
CA ASP A 71 5.79 4.64 12.30
C ASP A 71 5.93 3.85 10.99
N LEU A 72 6.64 4.41 10.01
CA LEU A 72 7.11 3.66 8.86
C LEU A 72 8.31 2.80 9.26
N ARG A 73 8.42 1.61 8.67
CA ARG A 73 9.58 0.73 8.86
C ARG A 73 10.91 1.34 8.38
N SER A 74 10.83 2.48 7.69
CA SER A 74 11.94 3.25 7.16
C SER A 74 12.19 4.47 8.06
N SER A 75 13.37 4.57 8.66
CA SER A 75 13.70 5.67 9.57
C SER A 75 13.95 7.00 8.85
N GLN A 76 14.24 6.96 7.55
CA GLN A 76 14.49 8.16 6.74
C GLN A 76 13.61 8.17 5.47
N MET A 77 13.13 9.36 5.09
CA MET A 77 12.37 9.59 3.85
C MET A 77 13.14 9.13 2.59
N LYS A 78 14.48 9.17 2.63
CA LYS A 78 15.34 8.72 1.54
C LYS A 78 15.23 7.22 1.26
N ASP A 79 14.82 6.44 2.25
CA ASP A 79 14.66 4.98 2.13
C ASP A 79 13.35 4.60 1.43
N LEU A 80 12.50 5.57 1.10
CA LEU A 80 11.30 5.37 0.30
C LEU A 80 11.59 5.35 -1.22
N ILE A 81 12.76 5.83 -1.64
CA ILE A 81 13.14 5.90 -3.05
C ILE A 81 13.58 4.51 -3.54
N PHE A 82 13.15 4.13 -4.74
CA PHE A 82 13.57 2.89 -5.37
C PHE A 82 15.08 2.76 -5.47
N ARG A 83 15.60 1.57 -5.13
CA ARG A 83 17.02 1.24 -5.27
C ARG A 83 17.21 -0.06 -6.04
N PRO A 84 17.96 -0.05 -7.16
CA PRO A 84 18.28 -1.27 -7.88
C PRO A 84 19.05 -2.27 -7.00
N PRO A 85 18.85 -3.59 -7.19
CA PRO A 85 19.66 -4.59 -6.51
C PRO A 85 21.14 -4.39 -6.84
N GLY A 86 22.00 -4.40 -5.81
CA GLY A 86 23.45 -4.27 -5.97
C GLY A 86 24.01 -2.86 -5.85
N ILE A 87 23.17 -1.83 -5.69
CA ILE A 87 23.63 -0.46 -5.43
C ILE A 87 23.43 -0.16 -3.93
N SER A 88 24.51 0.12 -3.20
CA SER A 88 24.41 0.57 -1.80
C SER A 88 23.92 2.02 -1.73
N ALA A 89 23.47 2.49 -0.56
CA ALA A 89 22.96 3.88 -0.43
C ALA A 89 24.04 4.91 -0.76
N GLU A 90 25.28 4.52 -0.49
CA GLU A 90 26.50 5.27 -0.66
C GLU A 90 26.88 5.37 -2.14
N ASP A 91 26.68 4.28 -2.90
CA ASP A 91 26.95 4.26 -4.34
C ASP A 91 25.92 5.08 -5.13
N ALA A 92 24.64 5.04 -4.72
CA ALA A 92 23.58 5.85 -5.34
C ALA A 92 23.80 7.37 -5.17
N LYS A 93 24.47 7.79 -4.09
CA LYS A 93 24.85 9.20 -3.88
C LYS A 93 25.97 9.64 -4.80
N LYS A 94 26.95 8.76 -5.08
CA LYS A 94 28.05 9.07 -6.00
C LYS A 94 27.59 9.25 -7.45
N LEU A 95 26.65 8.43 -7.91
CA LEU A 95 26.09 8.48 -9.27
C LEU A 95 25.24 9.73 -9.59
N ARG A 96 24.85 10.52 -8.59
CA ARG A 96 24.11 11.79 -8.79
C ARG A 96 24.96 13.04 -8.57
N ALA A 97 26.21 12.89 -8.14
CA ALA A 97 27.12 13.99 -7.84
C ALA A 97 28.10 14.29 -8.99
N GLU A 98 28.04 13.52 -10.09
CA GLU A 98 28.64 13.81 -11.39
C GLU A 98 27.55 14.24 -12.37
#